data_AF-A0A2A5FQS4-F1
#
_entry.id   AF-A0A2A5FQS4-F1
#
_cell.length_a   1.000
_cell.length_b   1.000
_cell.length_c   1.000
_cell.angle_alpha   90.00
_cell.angle_beta   90.00
_cell.angle_gamma   90.00
#
_symmetry.space_group_name_H-M   'P 1'
#
loop_
_entity.id
_entity.type
_entity.pdbx_description
1 polymer ?
#
loop_
_entity_poly.entity_id
_entity_poly.type
_entity_poly.pdbx_seq_one_letter_code
_entity_poly.pdbx_strand_id
1 'polypeptide(L)'
;MKVWILGIVVVIIVLICIIKQSKNKKMIFLPSNSGMTESEIDRIEQTLNKKLPDFYKDFLTNYPDDLVKLGYPYNTVSELSLPNNADRLIEINQDESPPSDILLIGVNGLGDFYYLILDDNPKKVYEFPHDDPPFVDGDSKNIDWKKPWGYSDLTELIAELKETLKEEPADEKKVESDQKELSDLKLFDVVTTIECEMRDELLTNRKLETADSYPVPINALEIANSFQVESSFFMGYPQDYTITYSYLVSVNKNGIVIKPDFLVGDNMQITDDVSKNIVNIQFEPAIKNNEPVDSYVLVTYKFELEKK
;
A
#
# COMPACT_ATOMS: atom_id res chain seq x y z
N MET A 1 41.60 23.20 -45.72
CA MET A 1 41.84 22.79 -44.32
C MET A 1 41.19 23.69 -43.27
N LYS A 2 41.22 25.04 -43.37
CA LYS A 2 40.66 25.92 -42.32
C LYS A 2 39.13 25.86 -42.13
N VAL A 3 38.38 25.45 -43.16
CA VAL A 3 36.89 25.38 -43.11
C VAL A 3 36.37 24.18 -42.32
N TRP A 4 37.13 23.08 -42.27
CA TRP A 4 36.73 21.85 -41.55
C TRP A 4 36.85 21.98 -40.03
N ILE A 5 37.82 22.75 -39.55
CA ILE A 5 38.03 22.98 -38.11
C ILE A 5 36.88 23.81 -37.52
N LEU A 6 36.33 24.75 -38.29
CA LEU A 6 35.21 25.58 -37.82
C LEU A 6 33.92 24.76 -37.62
N GLY A 7 33.66 23.78 -38.49
CA GLY A 7 32.47 22.92 -38.39
C GLY A 7 32.46 22.05 -37.13
N ILE A 8 33.61 21.44 -36.79
CA ILE A 8 33.74 20.57 -35.61
C ILE A 8 33.56 21.37 -34.31
N VAL A 9 34.12 22.58 -34.24
CA VAL A 9 34.00 23.45 -33.05
C VAL A 9 32.55 23.87 -32.81
N VAL A 10 31.79 24.19 -33.87
CA VAL A 10 30.37 24.56 -33.74
C VAL A 10 29.53 23.37 -33.27
N VAL A 11 29.77 22.17 -33.79
CA VAL A 11 29.05 20.96 -33.34
C VAL A 11 29.33 20.66 -31.87
N ILE A 12 30.58 20.76 -31.42
CA ILE A 12 30.93 20.53 -30.01
C ILE A 12 30.28 21.57 -29.09
N ILE A 13 30.25 22.85 -29.48
CA ILE A 13 29.60 23.91 -28.68
C ILE A 13 28.09 23.69 -28.58
N VAL A 14 27.44 23.30 -29.69
CA VAL A 14 26.00 22.99 -29.68
C VAL A 14 25.71 21.78 -28.80
N LEU A 15 26.53 20.72 -28.88
CA LEU A 15 26.39 19.54 -28.03
C LEU A 15 26.56 19.89 -26.54
N ILE A 16 27.56 20.70 -26.20
CA ILE A 16 27.78 21.16 -24.81
C ILE A 16 26.61 22.02 -24.33
N CYS A 17 26.05 22.89 -25.17
CA CYS A 17 24.88 23.69 -24.83
C CYS A 17 23.62 22.82 -24.60
N ILE A 18 23.40 21.78 -25.43
CA ILE A 18 22.28 20.84 -25.26
C ILE A 18 22.45 20.02 -23.97
N ILE A 19 23.65 19.51 -23.70
CA ILE A 19 23.95 18.76 -22.47
C ILE A 19 23.79 19.66 -21.23
N LYS A 20 24.16 20.95 -21.33
CA LYS A 20 24.02 21.91 -20.22
C LYS A 20 22.57 22.36 -20.00
N GLN A 21 21.74 22.42 -21.04
CA GLN A 21 20.30 22.65 -20.92
C GLN A 21 19.56 21.43 -20.34
N SER A 22 19.99 20.21 -20.66
CA SER A 22 19.42 18.98 -20.10
C SER A 22 19.62 18.87 -18.58
N LYS A 23 20.76 19.33 -18.04
CA LYS A 23 21.08 19.23 -16.60
C LYS A 23 20.35 20.22 -15.69
N ASN A 24 19.59 21.17 -16.24
CA ASN A 24 18.87 22.20 -15.48
C ASN A 24 17.37 22.25 -15.78
N LYS A 25 16.78 21.18 -16.31
CA LYS A 25 15.33 21.04 -16.32
C LYS A 25 14.88 20.84 -14.88
N LYS A 26 14.46 21.92 -14.22
CA LYS A 26 13.52 21.83 -13.10
C LYS A 26 12.35 21.02 -13.63
N MET A 27 12.06 19.86 -13.05
CA MET A 27 10.82 19.17 -13.33
C MET A 27 9.70 20.12 -12.93
N ILE A 28 9.00 20.65 -13.94
CA ILE A 28 7.79 21.42 -13.72
C ILE A 28 6.67 20.39 -13.82
N PHE A 29 6.31 19.83 -12.68
CA PHE A 29 5.05 19.14 -12.57
C PHE A 29 3.94 20.19 -12.55
N LEU A 30 2.88 19.97 -13.31
CA LEU A 30 1.66 20.76 -13.16
C LEU A 30 1.01 20.32 -11.85
N PRO A 31 0.47 21.24 -11.03
CA PRO A 31 -0.17 20.88 -9.77
C PRO A 31 -1.32 19.89 -10.06
N SER A 32 -1.20 18.69 -9.51
CA SER A 32 -2.24 17.66 -9.55
C SER A 32 -3.11 17.76 -8.29
N ASN A 33 -4.35 17.30 -8.35
CA ASN A 33 -5.22 17.19 -7.17
C ASN A 33 -4.86 15.98 -6.29
N SER A 34 -3.87 15.18 -6.69
CA SER A 34 -3.49 13.90 -6.06
C SER A 34 -2.24 13.97 -5.19
N GLY A 35 -1.56 15.13 -5.15
CA GLY A 35 -0.38 15.35 -4.33
C GLY A 35 -0.69 15.69 -2.86
N MET A 36 0.32 15.52 -2.01
CA MET A 36 0.26 15.85 -0.59
C MET A 36 0.32 17.36 -0.34
N THR A 37 -0.41 17.81 0.66
CA THR A 37 -0.35 19.16 1.20
C THR A 37 0.93 19.41 1.99
N GLU A 38 1.31 20.68 2.16
CA GLU A 38 2.45 21.06 3.03
C GLU A 38 2.26 20.54 4.46
N SER A 39 1.03 20.56 4.99
CA SER A 39 0.72 20.04 6.33
C SER A 39 0.94 18.53 6.45
N GLU A 40 0.70 17.78 5.39
CA GLU A 40 0.95 16.33 5.35
C GLU A 40 2.45 16.04 5.30
N ILE A 41 3.20 16.81 4.51
CA ILE A 41 4.66 16.75 4.46
C ILE A 41 5.27 17.08 5.83
N ASP A 42 4.80 18.15 6.48
CA ASP A 42 5.24 18.51 7.83
C ASP A 42 4.95 17.40 8.84
N ARG A 43 3.77 16.76 8.73
CA ARG A 43 3.40 15.61 9.56
C ARG A 43 4.36 14.44 9.35
N ILE A 44 4.75 14.12 8.12
CA ILE A 44 5.74 13.07 7.82
C ILE A 44 7.07 13.40 8.49
N GLU A 45 7.61 14.61 8.28
CA GLU A 45 8.90 15.01 8.85
C GLU A 45 8.92 14.94 10.38
N GLN A 46 7.84 15.42 11.03
CA GLN A 46 7.68 15.39 12.48
C GLN A 46 7.56 13.96 13.01
N THR A 47 6.75 13.12 12.36
CA THR A 47 6.48 11.75 12.83
C THR A 47 7.68 10.85 12.66
N LEU A 48 8.38 10.94 11.53
CA LEU A 48 9.57 10.14 11.24
C LEU A 48 10.83 10.73 11.86
N ASN A 49 10.76 11.96 12.39
CA ASN A 49 11.92 12.73 12.85
C ASN A 49 13.04 12.79 11.77
N LYS A 50 12.63 13.00 10.51
CA LYS A 50 13.49 13.05 9.32
C LYS A 50 13.19 14.31 8.53
N LYS A 51 14.20 14.90 7.90
CA LYS A 51 14.02 16.02 6.96
C LYS A 51 13.95 15.48 5.54
N LEU A 52 12.84 15.74 4.86
CA LEU A 52 12.65 15.30 3.50
C LEU A 52 13.44 16.21 2.54
N PRO A 53 14.18 15.64 1.57
CA PRO A 53 14.86 16.43 0.55
C PRO A 53 13.86 17.28 -0.25
N ASP A 54 14.25 18.50 -0.61
CA ASP A 54 13.36 19.43 -1.34
C ASP A 54 12.80 18.84 -2.64
N PHE A 55 13.61 18.12 -3.41
CA PHE A 55 13.13 17.49 -4.64
C PHE A 55 12.06 16.41 -4.39
N TYR A 56 12.11 15.73 -3.24
CA TYR A 56 11.15 14.69 -2.90
C TYR A 56 9.85 15.32 -2.38
N LYS A 57 9.95 16.41 -1.60
CA LYS A 57 8.76 17.23 -1.25
C LYS A 57 8.07 17.77 -2.51
N ASP A 58 8.85 18.30 -3.46
CA ASP A 58 8.32 18.75 -4.76
C ASP A 58 7.59 17.63 -5.50
N PHE A 59 8.12 16.40 -5.47
CA PHE A 59 7.47 15.22 -6.03
C PHE A 59 6.16 14.87 -5.30
N LEU A 60 6.16 14.82 -3.96
CA LEU A 60 4.98 14.48 -3.18
C LEU A 60 3.85 15.50 -3.36
N THR A 61 4.17 16.79 -3.42
CA THR A 61 3.19 17.86 -3.65
C THR A 61 2.65 17.87 -5.08
N ASN A 62 3.46 17.44 -6.05
CA ASN A 62 3.04 17.38 -7.45
C ASN A 62 2.99 15.93 -7.95
N TYR A 63 2.38 15.06 -7.16
CA TYR A 63 2.36 13.63 -7.40
C TYR A 63 1.75 13.32 -8.77
N PRO A 64 2.41 12.54 -9.65
CA PRO A 64 1.89 12.28 -10.98
C PRO A 64 0.59 11.44 -10.94
N ASP A 65 -0.49 11.96 -11.57
CA ASP A 65 -1.79 11.27 -11.62
C ASP A 65 -1.73 9.87 -12.24
N ASP A 66 -0.79 9.63 -13.14
CA ASP A 66 -0.60 8.31 -13.75
C ASP A 66 0.01 7.29 -12.80
N LEU A 67 0.77 7.73 -11.78
CA LEU A 67 1.25 6.87 -10.71
C LEU A 67 0.19 6.62 -9.64
N VAL A 68 -0.91 7.39 -9.59
CA VAL A 68 -2.03 7.11 -8.67
C VAL A 68 -2.72 5.80 -9.05
N LYS A 69 -2.69 5.41 -10.33
CA LYS A 69 -3.26 4.14 -10.82
C LYS A 69 -2.45 2.91 -10.39
N LEU A 70 -1.15 3.10 -10.11
CA LEU A 70 -0.28 2.13 -9.45
C LEU A 70 -0.44 2.18 -7.92
N GLY A 71 -1.15 3.19 -7.43
CA GLY A 71 -1.47 3.36 -6.03
C GLY A 71 -2.49 2.32 -5.60
N TYR A 72 -2.15 1.70 -4.48
CA TYR A 72 -2.93 0.85 -3.59
C TYR A 72 -4.43 0.64 -3.91
N PRO A 73 -4.94 -0.59 -3.79
CA PRO A 73 -4.25 -1.79 -3.30
C PRO A 73 -3.80 -2.68 -4.44
N TYR A 74 -2.61 -3.28 -4.29
CA TYR A 74 -1.94 -4.20 -5.21
C TYR A 74 -2.90 -4.90 -6.20
N ASN A 75 -2.99 -4.38 -7.43
CA ASN A 75 -3.78 -5.07 -8.46
C ASN A 75 -2.99 -6.26 -9.04
N THR A 76 -1.66 -6.27 -8.87
CA THR A 76 -0.81 -7.43 -9.15
C THR A 76 0.42 -7.47 -8.21
N VAL A 77 0.95 -8.68 -8.02
CA VAL A 77 2.12 -9.01 -7.18
C VAL A 77 3.41 -8.30 -7.67
N SER A 78 3.40 -7.62 -8.82
CA SER A 78 4.58 -7.02 -9.45
C SER A 78 4.64 -5.49 -9.45
N GLU A 79 3.63 -4.79 -8.92
CA GLU A 79 3.57 -3.33 -9.04
C GLU A 79 4.28 -2.63 -7.88
N LEU A 80 5.32 -1.85 -8.21
CA LEU A 80 5.93 -0.90 -7.29
C LEU A 80 4.93 0.20 -6.91
N SER A 81 4.67 0.33 -5.61
CA SER A 81 3.89 1.42 -5.03
C SER A 81 4.80 2.51 -4.50
N LEU A 82 4.70 3.71 -5.08
CA LEU A 82 5.20 4.94 -4.46
C LEU A 82 4.05 5.56 -3.64
N PRO A 83 4.24 5.85 -2.33
CA PRO A 83 3.17 6.42 -1.51
C PRO A 83 2.76 7.81 -1.99
N ASN A 84 1.47 8.01 -2.19
CA ASN A 84 0.87 9.30 -2.52
C ASN A 84 0.13 9.95 -1.33
N ASN A 85 0.10 9.31 -0.17
CA ASN A 85 -0.46 9.86 1.07
C ASN A 85 0.52 9.73 2.25
N ALA A 86 0.36 10.60 3.26
CA ALA A 86 1.26 10.67 4.40
C ALA A 86 1.22 9.41 5.28
N ASP A 87 0.04 8.83 5.48
CA ASP A 87 -0.12 7.66 6.35
C ASP A 87 0.71 6.48 5.85
N ARG A 88 0.66 6.20 4.55
CA ARG A 88 1.41 5.09 3.94
C ARG A 88 2.92 5.29 4.00
N LEU A 89 3.40 6.51 3.75
CA LEU A 89 4.83 6.81 3.82
C LEU A 89 5.35 6.66 5.27
N ILE A 90 4.53 7.08 6.24
CA ILE A 90 4.83 6.91 7.68
C ILE A 90 4.84 5.42 8.04
N GLU A 91 3.80 4.67 7.67
CA GLU A 91 3.61 3.24 7.94
C GLU A 91 4.84 2.44 7.48
N ILE A 92 5.20 2.52 6.20
CA ILE A 92 6.34 1.77 5.64
C ILE A 92 7.65 2.07 6.42
N ASN A 93 7.87 3.32 6.81
CA ASN A 93 9.08 3.69 7.56
C ASN A 93 9.02 3.33 9.05
N GLN A 94 7.85 3.12 9.64
CA GLN A 94 7.71 2.68 11.02
C GLN A 94 7.83 1.17 11.13
N ASP A 95 7.15 0.45 10.25
CA ASP A 95 7.11 -1.01 10.27
C ASP A 95 8.49 -1.60 10.00
N GLU A 96 9.20 -1.09 8.99
CA GLU A 96 10.55 -1.56 8.65
C GLU A 96 11.64 -0.98 9.54
N SER A 97 11.35 0.15 10.22
CA SER A 97 12.28 0.85 11.11
C SER A 97 13.69 1.02 10.53
N PRO A 98 13.85 1.59 9.31
CA PRO A 98 15.16 1.73 8.67
C PRO A 98 16.03 2.73 9.47
N PRO A 99 17.37 2.72 9.27
CA PRO A 99 18.27 3.69 9.89
C PRO A 99 17.81 5.15 9.70
N SER A 100 18.22 6.04 10.60
CA SER A 100 17.74 7.42 10.63
C SER A 100 18.09 8.23 9.38
N ASP A 101 19.16 7.85 8.70
CA ASP A 101 19.65 8.41 7.44
C ASP A 101 18.97 7.80 6.20
N ILE A 102 18.13 6.78 6.36
CA ILE A 102 17.42 6.11 5.26
C ILE A 102 15.96 6.53 5.25
N LEU A 103 15.40 6.87 4.09
CA LEU A 103 13.96 7.07 3.93
C LEU A 103 13.43 6.07 2.91
N LEU A 104 12.54 5.17 3.33
CA LEU A 104 11.80 4.32 2.41
C LEU A 104 10.78 5.18 1.66
N ILE A 105 10.78 5.10 0.33
CA ILE A 105 9.94 5.89 -0.57
C ILE A 105 9.03 5.03 -1.45
N GLY A 106 9.13 3.70 -1.37
CA GLY A 106 8.29 2.77 -2.10
C GLY A 106 8.56 1.32 -1.75
N VAL A 107 7.58 0.47 -2.04
CA VAL A 107 7.65 -0.99 -1.89
C VAL A 107 6.93 -1.62 -3.08
N ASN A 108 7.48 -2.69 -3.66
CA ASN A 108 6.76 -3.46 -4.68
C ASN A 108 6.01 -4.65 -4.08
N GLY A 109 5.11 -5.25 -4.86
CA GLY A 109 4.32 -6.41 -4.43
C GLY A 109 5.12 -7.68 -4.09
N LEU A 110 6.43 -7.68 -4.36
CA LEU A 110 7.35 -8.76 -3.99
C LEU A 110 8.14 -8.46 -2.70
N GLY A 111 8.04 -7.25 -2.16
CA GLY A 111 8.76 -6.82 -0.95
C GLY A 111 10.07 -6.10 -1.21
N ASP A 112 10.38 -5.73 -2.46
CA ASP A 112 11.54 -4.89 -2.74
C ASP A 112 11.29 -3.46 -2.25
N PHE A 113 12.27 -2.87 -1.57
CA PHE A 113 12.19 -1.52 -1.03
C PHE A 113 12.94 -0.52 -1.89
N TYR A 114 12.35 0.65 -2.09
CA TYR A 114 12.98 1.78 -2.76
C TYR A 114 13.22 2.86 -1.73
N TYR A 115 14.43 3.42 -1.67
CA TYR A 115 14.82 4.30 -0.58
C TYR A 115 15.81 5.40 -0.99
N LEU A 116 15.89 6.44 -0.15
CA LEU A 116 16.85 7.53 -0.24
C LEU A 116 17.83 7.45 0.93
N ILE A 117 19.09 7.78 0.68
CA ILE A 117 20.09 8.03 1.74
C ILE A 117 20.19 9.55 1.92
N LEU A 118 19.64 10.03 3.03
CA LEU A 118 19.40 11.45 3.31
C LEU A 118 20.69 12.26 3.51
N ASP A 119 21.77 11.63 3.97
CA ASP A 119 23.04 12.28 4.32
C ASP A 119 24.17 12.13 3.28
N ASP A 120 23.94 11.37 2.20
CA ASP A 120 24.92 11.10 1.14
C ASP A 120 24.53 11.81 -0.17
N ASN A 121 23.88 11.08 -1.08
CA ASN A 121 23.31 11.63 -2.30
C ASN A 121 21.78 11.51 -2.22
N PRO A 122 21.09 12.50 -1.63
CA PRO A 122 19.67 12.38 -1.37
C PRO A 122 18.84 12.27 -2.65
N LYS A 123 19.40 12.59 -3.82
CA LYS A 123 18.72 12.46 -5.12
C LYS A 123 18.72 11.03 -5.64
N LYS A 124 19.74 10.24 -5.33
CA LYS A 124 19.88 8.86 -5.82
C LYS A 124 18.82 8.00 -5.13
N VAL A 125 18.10 7.21 -5.92
CA VAL A 125 17.17 6.22 -5.37
C VAL A 125 17.88 4.88 -5.37
N TYR A 126 17.84 4.21 -4.23
CA TYR A 126 18.39 2.88 -4.09
C TYR A 126 17.26 1.87 -4.06
N GLU A 127 17.58 0.66 -4.49
CA GLU A 127 16.68 -0.48 -4.46
C GLU A 127 17.28 -1.54 -3.55
N PHE A 128 16.46 -2.10 -2.67
CA PHE A 128 16.80 -3.24 -1.85
C PHE A 128 15.90 -4.41 -2.24
N PRO A 129 16.40 -5.41 -2.96
CA PRO A 129 15.60 -6.56 -3.33
C PRO A 129 15.34 -7.46 -2.12
N HIS A 130 14.10 -7.92 -1.94
CA HIS A 130 13.69 -8.79 -0.83
C HIS A 130 14.45 -10.12 -0.80
N ASP A 131 14.92 -10.58 -1.96
CA ASP A 131 15.69 -11.82 -2.12
C ASP A 131 17.16 -11.71 -1.66
N ASP A 132 17.67 -10.50 -1.39
CA ASP A 132 19.04 -10.32 -0.92
C ASP A 132 19.14 -10.55 0.61
N PRO A 133 20.01 -11.45 1.10
CA PRO A 133 20.29 -11.56 2.53
C PRO A 133 20.82 -10.20 3.05
N PRO A 134 20.28 -9.68 4.16
CA PRO A 134 19.92 -10.44 5.38
C PRO A 134 18.42 -10.63 5.69
N PHE A 135 17.48 -10.39 4.77
CA PHE A 135 16.04 -10.55 5.09
C PHE A 135 15.65 -11.98 5.52
N VAL A 136 16.43 -13.00 5.13
CA VAL A 136 16.20 -14.41 5.47
C VAL A 136 16.20 -14.68 6.99
N ASP A 137 16.81 -13.80 7.80
CA ASP A 137 16.86 -13.94 9.27
C ASP A 137 15.96 -12.94 10.03
N GLY A 138 15.19 -12.09 9.32
CA GLY A 138 14.23 -11.15 9.92
C GLY A 138 14.84 -9.97 10.70
N ASP A 139 16.16 -9.73 10.57
CA ASP A 139 16.84 -8.61 11.24
C ASP A 139 17.30 -7.57 10.21
N SER A 140 16.41 -6.62 9.88
CA SER A 140 16.68 -5.48 8.98
C SER A 140 17.85 -4.60 9.43
N LYS A 141 18.32 -4.76 10.68
CA LYS A 141 19.44 -4.01 11.26
C LYS A 141 20.80 -4.32 10.63
N ASN A 142 20.94 -5.45 9.94
CA ASN A 142 22.20 -5.85 9.32
C ASN A 142 22.26 -5.58 7.80
N ILE A 143 21.26 -4.89 7.25
CA ILE A 143 21.24 -4.53 5.83
C ILE A 143 22.37 -3.53 5.54
N ASP A 144 23.20 -3.84 4.54
CA ASP A 144 24.11 -2.85 3.95
C ASP A 144 23.32 -1.99 2.94
N TRP A 145 22.70 -0.93 3.47
CA TRP A 145 21.94 0.07 2.71
C TRP A 145 22.78 0.87 1.70
N LYS A 146 24.09 0.60 1.58
CA LYS A 146 24.99 1.29 0.63
C LYS A 146 25.40 0.42 -0.56
N LYS A 147 24.73 -0.73 -0.77
CA LYS A 147 24.90 -1.53 -1.99
C LYS A 147 24.48 -0.74 -3.24
N PRO A 148 25.14 -0.98 -4.40
CA PRO A 148 25.16 -0.02 -5.50
C PRO A 148 23.95 -0.05 -6.46
N TRP A 149 23.02 -1.01 -6.33
CA TRP A 149 21.86 -1.10 -7.23
C TRP A 149 20.86 0.01 -6.92
N GLY A 150 20.42 0.70 -7.97
CA GLY A 150 19.52 1.83 -7.85
C GLY A 150 19.59 2.78 -9.03
N TYR A 151 18.68 3.74 -9.00
CA TYR A 151 18.44 4.75 -10.02
C TYR A 151 19.27 5.98 -9.73
N SER A 152 19.78 6.63 -10.76
CA SER A 152 20.54 7.87 -10.65
C SER A 152 19.73 8.98 -9.96
N ASP A 153 18.42 9.02 -10.19
CA ASP A 153 17.46 9.81 -9.43
C ASP A 153 16.02 9.30 -9.56
N LEU A 154 15.10 9.94 -8.83
CA LEU A 154 13.67 9.63 -8.84
C LEU A 154 13.01 9.75 -10.22
N THR A 155 13.54 10.60 -11.11
CA THR A 155 13.02 10.73 -12.49
C THR A 155 13.23 9.45 -13.27
N GLU A 156 14.39 8.81 -13.08
CA GLU A 156 14.72 7.56 -13.76
C GLU A 156 13.83 6.41 -13.26
N LEU A 157 13.61 6.32 -11.95
CA LEU A 157 12.65 5.37 -11.37
C LEU A 157 11.24 5.58 -11.93
N ILE A 158 10.76 6.83 -11.93
CA ILE A 158 9.42 7.16 -12.46
C ILE A 158 9.34 6.84 -13.95
N ALA A 159 10.40 7.07 -14.72
CA ALA A 159 10.42 6.76 -16.15
C ALA A 159 10.33 5.25 -16.40
N GLU A 160 11.03 4.44 -15.60
CA GLU A 160 10.94 2.98 -15.65
C GLU A 160 9.52 2.51 -15.32
N LEU A 161 8.93 3.01 -14.23
CA LEU A 161 7.55 2.68 -13.85
C LEU A 161 6.54 3.03 -14.95
N LYS A 162 6.71 4.19 -15.57
CA LYS A 162 5.87 4.62 -16.68
C LYS A 162 6.10 3.78 -17.93
N GLU A 163 7.27 3.19 -18.11
CA GLU A 163 7.52 2.28 -19.22
C GLU A 163 6.89 0.91 -18.93
N THR A 164 6.97 0.39 -17.71
CA THR A 164 6.22 -0.80 -17.29
C THR A 164 4.71 -0.63 -17.51
N LEU A 165 4.17 0.56 -17.24
CA LEU A 165 2.78 0.91 -17.52
C LEU A 165 2.42 0.95 -19.02
N LYS A 166 3.39 1.12 -19.92
CA LYS A 166 3.18 1.06 -21.38
C LYS A 166 3.47 -0.33 -21.96
N GLU A 167 4.44 -1.03 -21.37
CA GLU A 167 4.84 -2.40 -21.70
C GLU A 167 3.93 -3.45 -21.08
N GLU A 168 2.88 -3.06 -20.35
CA GLU A 168 1.60 -3.74 -20.45
C GLU A 168 0.85 -3.22 -21.70
N PRO A 169 1.19 -3.65 -22.94
CA PRO A 169 0.14 -3.66 -23.92
C PRO A 169 -0.94 -4.56 -23.33
N ALA A 170 -2.19 -4.21 -23.61
CA ALA A 170 -3.22 -5.20 -23.79
C ALA A 170 -2.67 -6.28 -24.74
N ASP A 171 -1.92 -7.26 -24.22
CA ASP A 171 -1.58 -8.45 -24.96
C ASP A 171 -2.96 -8.99 -25.33
N GLU A 172 -3.32 -9.00 -26.62
CA GLU A 172 -4.70 -9.27 -27.03
C GLU A 172 -5.20 -10.59 -26.42
N LYS A 173 -4.26 -11.51 -26.15
CA LYS A 173 -4.47 -12.75 -25.39
C LYS A 173 -4.78 -12.55 -23.90
N LYS A 174 -4.14 -11.60 -23.21
CA LYS A 174 -4.45 -11.22 -21.81
C LYS A 174 -5.81 -10.53 -21.73
N VAL A 175 -6.10 -9.60 -22.65
CA VAL A 175 -7.44 -8.97 -22.69
C VAL A 175 -8.53 -9.98 -23.02
N GLU A 176 -8.30 -10.90 -23.95
CA GLU A 176 -9.24 -11.99 -24.24
C GLU A 176 -9.39 -12.96 -23.06
N SER A 177 -8.31 -13.28 -22.33
CA SER A 177 -8.39 -14.11 -21.12
C SER A 177 -9.16 -13.43 -19.99
N ASP A 178 -8.87 -12.15 -19.74
CA ASP A 178 -9.51 -11.38 -18.66
C ASP A 178 -11.00 -11.16 -18.96
N GLN A 179 -11.35 -10.90 -20.22
CA GLN A 179 -12.75 -10.82 -20.65
C GLN A 179 -13.48 -12.15 -20.49
N LYS A 180 -12.81 -13.26 -20.80
CA LYS A 180 -13.37 -14.60 -20.63
C LYS A 180 -13.57 -14.92 -19.14
N GLU A 181 -12.56 -14.70 -18.30
CA GLU A 181 -12.63 -14.90 -16.86
C GLU A 181 -13.75 -14.04 -16.24
N LEU A 182 -13.82 -12.75 -16.59
CA LEU A 182 -14.90 -11.88 -16.15
C LEU A 182 -16.28 -12.37 -16.62
N SER A 183 -16.37 -12.96 -17.81
CA SER A 183 -17.62 -13.54 -18.30
C SER A 183 -18.02 -14.79 -17.53
N ASP A 184 -17.06 -15.62 -17.13
CA ASP A 184 -17.29 -16.81 -16.31
C ASP A 184 -17.70 -16.40 -14.88
N LEU A 185 -17.07 -15.36 -14.30
CA LEU A 185 -17.41 -14.81 -12.98
C LEU A 185 -18.83 -14.24 -12.90
N LYS A 186 -19.41 -13.78 -14.02
CA LYS A 186 -20.81 -13.31 -14.04
C LYS A 186 -21.83 -14.42 -13.75
N LEU A 187 -21.43 -15.68 -13.84
CA LEU A 187 -22.27 -16.85 -13.52
C LEU A 187 -22.35 -17.13 -12.00
N PHE A 188 -21.61 -16.37 -11.19
CA PHE A 188 -21.54 -16.52 -9.76
C PHE A 188 -22.08 -15.28 -9.05
N ASP A 189 -22.57 -15.49 -7.84
CA ASP A 189 -22.81 -14.46 -6.83
C ASP A 189 -21.69 -14.53 -5.79
N VAL A 190 -21.36 -13.40 -5.17
CA VAL A 190 -20.47 -13.36 -4.02
C VAL A 190 -21.31 -13.54 -2.76
N VAL A 191 -21.01 -14.59 -2.00
CA VAL A 191 -21.60 -14.81 -0.68
C VAL A 191 -20.65 -14.31 0.38
N THR A 192 -21.16 -13.42 1.22
CA THR A 192 -20.44 -12.87 2.37
C THR A 192 -20.83 -13.67 3.61
N THR A 193 -19.84 -14.13 4.37
CA THR A 193 -20.02 -14.68 5.72
C THR A 193 -19.21 -13.85 6.71
N ILE A 194 -19.78 -13.60 7.89
CA ILE A 194 -19.08 -12.91 8.98
C ILE A 194 -18.91 -13.89 10.13
N GLU A 195 -17.67 -14.19 10.47
CA GLU A 195 -17.31 -14.97 11.64
C GLU A 195 -16.82 -14.05 12.76
N CYS A 196 -17.21 -14.35 13.98
CA CYS A 196 -16.77 -13.64 15.17
C CYS A 196 -16.17 -14.64 16.15
N GLU A 197 -14.94 -14.41 16.55
CA GLU A 197 -14.23 -15.26 17.49
C GLU A 197 -13.59 -14.41 18.58
N MET A 198 -13.54 -14.93 19.80
CA MET A 198 -12.69 -14.35 20.83
C MET A 198 -12.08 -15.44 21.71
N ARG A 199 -10.79 -15.29 22.01
CA ARG A 199 -10.03 -16.11 22.95
C ARG A 199 -9.09 -15.24 23.76
N ASP A 200 -8.79 -15.64 24.99
CA ASP A 200 -7.92 -14.91 25.92
C ASP A 200 -6.55 -14.57 25.29
N GLU A 201 -6.02 -15.45 24.44
CA GLU A 201 -4.73 -15.27 23.77
C GLU A 201 -4.70 -14.04 22.85
N LEU A 202 -5.85 -13.63 22.30
CA LEU A 202 -5.98 -12.43 21.46
C LEU A 202 -5.85 -11.12 22.27
N LEU A 203 -5.90 -11.20 23.61
CA LEU A 203 -5.69 -10.05 24.51
C LEU A 203 -4.20 -9.84 24.85
N THR A 204 -3.29 -10.69 24.35
CA THR A 204 -1.85 -10.52 24.57
C THR A 204 -1.41 -9.13 24.12
N ASN A 205 -0.74 -8.38 24.99
CA ASN A 205 -0.33 -6.97 24.80
C ASN A 205 -1.48 -5.94 24.77
N ARG A 206 -2.68 -6.28 25.24
CA ARG A 206 -3.81 -5.33 25.39
C ARG A 206 -4.05 -4.99 26.87
N LYS A 207 -4.69 -3.84 27.11
CA LYS A 207 -4.98 -3.32 28.46
C LYS A 207 -6.33 -3.78 29.04
N LEU A 208 -7.05 -4.66 28.34
CA LEU A 208 -8.32 -5.19 28.82
C LEU A 208 -8.07 -6.48 29.59
N GLU A 209 -8.80 -6.63 30.69
CA GLU A 209 -8.83 -7.89 31.41
C GLU A 209 -9.70 -8.92 30.65
N THR A 210 -9.47 -10.20 30.89
CA THR A 210 -10.33 -11.27 30.38
C THR A 210 -11.75 -11.15 30.96
N ALA A 211 -12.73 -11.66 30.21
CA ALA A 211 -14.13 -11.72 30.59
C ALA A 211 -14.56 -13.16 30.90
N ASP A 212 -15.63 -13.34 31.67
CA ASP A 212 -16.23 -14.66 31.93
C ASP A 212 -16.98 -15.17 30.69
N SER A 213 -17.53 -14.25 29.89
CA SER A 213 -18.07 -14.52 28.56
C SER A 213 -17.73 -13.40 27.59
N TYR A 214 -17.48 -13.76 26.34
CA TYR A 214 -17.12 -12.83 25.26
C TYR A 214 -18.33 -12.35 24.46
N PRO A 215 -18.19 -11.26 23.68
CA PRO A 215 -19.29 -10.73 22.90
C PRO A 215 -19.80 -11.73 21.86
N VAL A 216 -21.12 -11.81 21.69
CA VAL A 216 -21.77 -12.69 20.71
C VAL A 216 -22.50 -11.84 19.67
N PRO A 217 -22.24 -11.99 18.36
CA PRO A 217 -22.88 -11.15 17.35
C PRO A 217 -24.39 -11.41 17.27
N ILE A 218 -25.18 -10.35 17.22
CA ILE A 218 -26.66 -10.45 17.18
C ILE A 218 -27.21 -10.27 15.75
N ASN A 219 -26.52 -9.48 14.92
CA ASN A 219 -26.98 -9.12 13.57
C ASN A 219 -25.97 -9.45 12.46
N ALA A 220 -24.93 -10.25 12.73
CA ALA A 220 -23.89 -10.55 11.74
C ALA A 220 -24.45 -11.13 10.43
N LEU A 221 -25.45 -12.00 10.49
CA LEU A 221 -26.09 -12.56 9.29
C LEU A 221 -26.82 -11.49 8.45
N GLU A 222 -27.49 -10.54 9.10
CA GLU A 222 -28.16 -9.43 8.41
C GLU A 222 -27.13 -8.53 7.72
N ILE A 223 -26.07 -8.18 8.44
CA ILE A 223 -24.96 -7.36 7.93
C ILE A 223 -24.31 -8.05 6.73
N ALA A 224 -23.97 -9.34 6.85
CA ALA A 224 -23.38 -10.13 5.78
C ALA A 224 -24.26 -10.15 4.52
N ASN A 225 -25.56 -10.43 4.66
CA ASN A 225 -26.51 -10.46 3.54
C ASN A 225 -26.73 -9.09 2.87
N SER A 226 -26.52 -8.00 3.62
CA SER A 226 -26.64 -6.64 3.09
C SER A 226 -25.38 -6.14 2.39
N PHE A 227 -24.24 -6.79 2.63
CA PHE A 227 -22.94 -6.38 2.10
C PHE A 227 -22.71 -7.00 0.73
N GLN A 228 -22.85 -6.17 -0.31
CA GLN A 228 -22.74 -6.58 -1.72
C GLN A 228 -21.35 -6.31 -2.26
N VAL A 229 -20.79 -7.31 -2.94
CA VAL A 229 -19.52 -7.22 -3.65
C VAL A 229 -19.73 -7.78 -5.05
N GLU A 230 -19.20 -7.09 -6.06
CA GLU A 230 -19.25 -7.55 -7.45
C GLU A 230 -18.36 -8.78 -7.63
N SER A 231 -18.77 -9.76 -8.44
CA SER A 231 -17.97 -10.98 -8.66
C SER A 231 -16.62 -10.73 -9.33
N SER A 232 -16.44 -9.57 -9.98
CA SER A 232 -15.13 -9.11 -10.47
C SER A 232 -14.09 -8.93 -9.36
N PHE A 233 -14.51 -8.87 -8.09
CA PHE A 233 -13.63 -8.91 -6.92
C PHE A 233 -12.75 -10.17 -6.84
N PHE A 234 -13.17 -11.26 -7.50
CA PHE A 234 -12.40 -12.50 -7.59
C PHE A 234 -11.51 -12.62 -8.82
N MET A 235 -11.37 -11.56 -9.63
CA MET A 235 -10.45 -11.60 -10.76
C MET A 235 -9.03 -11.92 -10.29
N GLY A 236 -8.41 -12.93 -10.90
CA GLY A 236 -7.08 -13.40 -10.52
C GLY A 236 -7.06 -14.43 -9.38
N TYR A 237 -8.22 -14.80 -8.82
CA TYR A 237 -8.34 -15.84 -7.79
C TYR A 237 -8.95 -17.15 -8.34
N PRO A 238 -8.58 -18.32 -7.79
CA PRO A 238 -9.30 -19.56 -8.07
C PRO A 238 -10.79 -19.46 -7.70
N GLN A 239 -11.66 -20.14 -8.44
CA GLN A 239 -13.12 -20.09 -8.20
C GLN A 239 -13.55 -20.66 -6.84
N ASP A 240 -12.74 -21.55 -6.27
CA ASP A 240 -12.95 -22.18 -4.96
C ASP A 240 -12.19 -21.48 -3.82
N TYR A 241 -11.61 -20.31 -4.10
CA TYR A 241 -10.86 -19.54 -3.11
C TYR A 241 -11.81 -18.75 -2.20
N THR A 242 -11.48 -18.67 -0.91
CA THR A 242 -12.16 -17.82 0.06
C THR A 242 -11.30 -16.60 0.32
N ILE A 243 -11.77 -15.40 -0.07
CA ILE A 243 -11.09 -14.15 0.25
C ILE A 243 -11.53 -13.68 1.65
N THR A 244 -10.58 -13.30 2.48
CA THR A 244 -10.80 -12.98 3.89
C THR A 244 -10.29 -11.60 4.26
N TYR A 245 -10.98 -10.96 5.22
CA TYR A 245 -10.60 -9.71 5.85
C TYR A 245 -10.86 -9.82 7.35
N SER A 246 -9.82 -9.68 8.16
CA SER A 246 -9.89 -9.86 9.60
C SER A 246 -9.55 -8.58 10.36
N TYR A 247 -10.35 -8.27 11.37
CA TYR A 247 -10.24 -7.08 12.20
C TYR A 247 -10.33 -7.45 13.67
N LEU A 248 -9.50 -6.83 14.50
CA LEU A 248 -9.72 -6.81 15.93
C LEU A 248 -10.65 -5.64 16.26
N VAL A 249 -11.82 -5.94 16.79
CA VAL A 249 -12.88 -4.95 16.99
C VAL A 249 -13.06 -4.67 18.48
N SER A 250 -12.97 -3.39 18.86
CA SER A 250 -13.28 -2.93 20.21
C SER A 250 -14.80 -2.80 20.38
N VAL A 251 -15.37 -3.45 21.39
CA VAL A 251 -16.81 -3.45 21.69
C VAL A 251 -17.03 -2.88 23.09
N ASN A 252 -17.94 -1.91 23.23
CA ASN A 252 -18.26 -1.35 24.54
C ASN A 252 -19.19 -2.25 25.35
N LYS A 253 -19.38 -1.91 26.63
CA LYS A 253 -20.32 -2.58 27.55
C LYS A 253 -21.80 -2.65 27.08
N ASN A 254 -22.18 -1.91 26.04
CA ASN A 254 -23.52 -1.97 25.44
C ASN A 254 -23.57 -2.85 24.19
N GLY A 255 -22.46 -3.52 23.83
CA GLY A 255 -22.40 -4.36 22.63
C GLY A 255 -22.21 -3.60 21.33
N ILE A 256 -21.77 -2.34 21.39
CA ILE A 256 -21.58 -1.48 20.21
C ILE A 256 -20.09 -1.42 19.85
N VAL A 257 -19.79 -1.56 18.56
CA VAL A 257 -18.45 -1.39 18.01
C VAL A 257 -17.97 0.06 18.19
N ILE A 258 -16.81 0.23 18.82
CA ILE A 258 -16.16 1.54 19.01
C ILE A 258 -15.12 1.78 17.90
N LYS A 259 -14.33 0.74 17.60
CA LYS A 259 -13.18 0.86 16.71
C LYS A 259 -12.87 -0.49 16.04
N PRO A 260 -12.83 -0.55 14.70
CA PRO A 260 -12.21 -1.64 13.97
C PRO A 260 -10.71 -1.38 13.81
N ASP A 261 -9.87 -2.32 14.23
CA ASP A 261 -8.43 -2.33 13.95
C ASP A 261 -8.16 -3.42 12.90
N PHE A 262 -7.77 -3.03 11.68
CA PHE A 262 -7.43 -3.97 10.62
C PHE A 262 -6.24 -4.86 11.04
N LEU A 263 -6.32 -6.17 10.76
CA LEU A 263 -5.24 -7.11 11.03
C LEU A 263 -4.63 -7.66 9.74
N VAL A 264 -5.45 -8.27 8.89
CA VAL A 264 -4.99 -8.99 7.69
C VAL A 264 -6.13 -9.14 6.70
N GLY A 265 -5.80 -9.20 5.41
CA GLY A 265 -6.71 -9.60 4.35
C GLY A 265 -5.92 -10.14 3.15
N ASP A 266 -6.56 -10.97 2.32
CA ASP A 266 -5.89 -11.60 1.15
C ASP A 266 -5.64 -10.60 0.01
N ASN A 267 -6.40 -9.51 -0.01
CA ASN A 267 -6.09 -8.28 -0.71
C ASN A 267 -6.66 -7.10 0.08
N MET A 268 -6.50 -5.88 -0.44
CA MET A 268 -6.92 -4.67 0.26
C MET A 268 -8.00 -3.88 -0.51
N GLN A 269 -8.56 -4.44 -1.59
CA GLN A 269 -9.47 -3.77 -2.53
C GLN A 269 -10.73 -3.18 -1.89
N ILE A 270 -11.28 -3.86 -0.89
CA ILE A 270 -12.53 -3.45 -0.23
C ILE A 270 -12.35 -3.18 1.27
N THR A 271 -11.10 -2.96 1.72
CA THR A 271 -10.78 -2.75 3.15
C THR A 271 -11.63 -1.64 3.76
N ASP A 272 -11.74 -0.49 3.08
CA ASP A 272 -12.50 0.66 3.57
C ASP A 272 -14.00 0.35 3.71
N ASP A 273 -14.55 -0.41 2.76
CA ASP A 273 -15.97 -0.75 2.75
C ASP A 273 -16.29 -1.79 3.83
N VAL A 274 -15.42 -2.80 4.01
CA VAL A 274 -15.52 -3.76 5.12
C VAL A 274 -15.40 -3.04 6.46
N SER A 275 -14.42 -2.14 6.62
CA SER A 275 -14.21 -1.37 7.85
C SER A 275 -15.43 -0.49 8.20
N LYS A 276 -16.01 0.20 7.21
CA LYS A 276 -17.26 0.96 7.37
C LYS A 276 -18.47 0.08 7.65
N ASN A 277 -18.47 -1.17 7.20
CA ASN A 277 -19.58 -2.09 7.44
C ASN A 277 -19.50 -2.72 8.85
N ILE A 278 -18.30 -3.06 9.32
CA ILE A 278 -18.04 -3.66 10.64
C ILE A 278 -18.63 -2.84 11.79
N VAL A 279 -18.61 -1.52 11.71
CA VAL A 279 -19.14 -0.65 12.78
C VAL A 279 -20.65 -0.83 13.02
N ASN A 280 -21.36 -1.45 12.08
CA ASN A 280 -22.80 -1.73 12.17
C ASN A 280 -23.11 -3.08 12.83
N ILE A 281 -22.09 -3.90 13.11
CA ILE A 281 -22.27 -5.15 13.84
C ILE A 281 -22.58 -4.82 15.31
N GLN A 282 -23.60 -5.48 15.84
CA GLN A 282 -24.02 -5.40 17.23
C GLN A 282 -23.76 -6.73 17.92
N PHE A 283 -23.40 -6.66 19.20
CA PHE A 283 -23.06 -7.81 20.02
C PHE A 283 -23.90 -7.84 21.30
N GLU A 284 -24.18 -9.03 21.82
CA GLU A 284 -24.41 -9.18 23.25
C GLU A 284 -23.10 -8.82 23.96
N PRO A 285 -23.11 -8.01 25.03
CA PRO A 285 -21.89 -7.53 25.65
C PRO A 285 -21.12 -8.67 26.33
N ALA A 286 -19.80 -8.52 26.42
CA ALA A 286 -18.99 -9.37 27.28
C ALA A 286 -19.40 -9.19 28.75
N ILE A 287 -19.36 -10.27 29.53
CA ILE A 287 -19.75 -10.26 30.94
C ILE A 287 -18.54 -10.62 31.80
N LYS A 288 -18.33 -9.86 32.87
CA LYS A 288 -17.37 -10.17 33.93
C LYS A 288 -18.00 -9.92 35.28
N ASN A 289 -17.95 -10.88 36.20
CA ASN A 289 -18.59 -10.79 37.51
C ASN A 289 -20.08 -10.40 37.44
N ASN A 290 -20.81 -10.91 36.43
CA ASN A 290 -22.20 -10.56 36.11
C ASN A 290 -22.46 -9.10 35.69
N GLU A 291 -21.42 -8.34 35.34
CA GLU A 291 -21.55 -6.98 34.80
C GLU A 291 -21.04 -6.90 33.35
N PRO A 292 -21.70 -6.12 32.47
CA PRO A 292 -21.19 -5.84 31.13
C PRO A 292 -19.88 -5.06 31.17
N VAL A 293 -18.89 -5.51 30.39
CA VAL A 293 -17.57 -4.88 30.28
C VAL A 293 -17.21 -4.56 28.84
N ASP A 294 -16.29 -3.63 28.65
CA ASP A 294 -15.66 -3.42 27.34
C ASP A 294 -14.79 -4.64 27.00
N SER A 295 -14.75 -5.02 25.73
CA SER A 295 -14.05 -6.21 25.24
C SER A 295 -13.50 -6.01 23.84
N TYR A 296 -12.69 -6.96 23.39
CA TYR A 296 -12.37 -7.16 21.98
C TYR A 296 -13.11 -8.38 21.42
N VAL A 297 -13.22 -8.44 20.09
CA VAL A 297 -13.65 -9.59 19.31
C VAL A 297 -12.93 -9.57 17.97
N LEU A 298 -12.45 -10.72 17.51
CA LEU A 298 -11.95 -10.89 16.14
C LEU A 298 -13.15 -11.05 15.21
N VAL A 299 -13.26 -10.18 14.23
CA VAL A 299 -14.30 -10.24 13.19
C VAL A 299 -13.63 -10.54 11.86
N THR A 300 -14.05 -11.62 11.20
CA THR A 300 -13.53 -12.04 9.90
C THR A 300 -14.67 -12.05 8.89
N TYR A 301 -14.55 -11.21 7.87
CA TYR A 301 -15.37 -11.28 6.66
C TYR A 301 -14.75 -12.32 5.74
N LYS A 302 -15.59 -13.21 5.22
CA LYS A 302 -15.25 -14.21 4.21
C LYS A 302 -16.12 -13.98 3.00
N PHE A 303 -15.50 -13.98 1.83
CA PHE A 303 -16.14 -13.86 0.55
C PHE A 303 -15.89 -15.14 -0.22
N GLU A 304 -16.94 -15.72 -0.79
CA GLU A 304 -16.88 -16.93 -1.59
C GLU A 304 -17.74 -16.77 -2.84
N LEU A 305 -17.34 -17.41 -3.95
CA LEU A 305 -18.17 -17.48 -5.14
C LEU A 305 -19.15 -18.64 -5.03
N GLU A 306 -20.45 -18.34 -5.08
CA GLU A 306 -21.49 -19.36 -5.24
C GLU A 306 -22.13 -19.28 -6.61
N LYS A 307 -22.38 -20.43 -7.21
CA LYS A 307 -22.99 -20.49 -8.53
C LYS A 307 -24.47 -20.08 -8.45
N LYS A 308 -24.89 -19.20 -9.34
CA LYS A 308 -26.29 -18.79 -9.54
C LYS A 308 -27.22 -19.95 -9.89
#